data_AF-A0A6S6TYY2-F1
#
_entry.id   AF-A0A6S6TYY2-F1
#
_cell.length_a   1.000
_cell.length_b   1.000
_cell.length_c   1.000
_cell.angle_alpha   90.00
_cell.angle_beta   90.00
_cell.angle_gamma   90.00
#
_symmetry.space_group_name_H-M   'P 1'
#
loop_
_entity.id
_entity.type
_entity.pdbx_description
1 polymer ?
#
loop_
_entity_poly.entity_id
_entity_poly.type
_entity_poly.pdbx_seq_one_letter_code
_entity_poly.pdbx_strand_id
1 'polypeptide(L)'
;MSASLQPNRTHWLYYFLLLFSLFALSACSPVYKVSYDYQPPSSPQGLQCLKQCDISRQQCDNTCRTAYKSCSITAEKEAKSLMPELMVSYNKAYDTWLFERRLYLWDLDRYRFNRLHYTDRCVQDGTTKSSCYSSFYGRYGHEPYFHDFEPRKPSYAKTLADIKAKRCDDDCGCEKSYRLCYSGCGGTVKTQKTCIKNCD
;
A
#
# COMPACT_ATOMS: atom_id res chain seq x y z
N MET A 1 -5.47 56.60 5.09
CA MET A 1 -4.21 55.95 5.46
C MET A 1 -4.51 54.50 5.77
N SER A 2 -4.31 53.59 4.83
CA SER A 2 -4.56 52.16 5.00
C SER A 2 -3.38 51.41 4.40
N ALA A 3 -2.43 51.06 5.27
CA ALA A 3 -1.25 50.28 4.95
C ALA A 3 -1.67 48.83 4.66
N SER A 4 -1.42 48.37 3.43
CA SER A 4 -1.57 46.98 3.03
C SER A 4 -0.38 46.16 3.54
N LEU A 5 -0.63 45.33 4.56
CA LEU A 5 0.29 44.29 5.01
C LEU A 5 0.40 43.22 3.91
N GLN A 6 1.53 43.17 3.21
CA GLN A 6 1.84 42.11 2.26
C GLN A 6 2.22 40.82 3.01
N PRO A 7 1.58 39.67 2.73
CA PRO A 7 1.93 38.41 3.37
C PRO A 7 3.30 37.92 2.85
N ASN A 8 4.26 37.87 3.76
CA ASN A 8 5.66 37.50 3.49
C ASN A 8 5.75 36.05 2.99
N ARG A 9 6.12 35.88 1.71
CA ARG A 9 6.28 34.59 1.00
C ARG A 9 7.28 33.64 1.66
N THR A 10 8.18 34.19 2.47
CA THR A 10 9.15 33.45 3.29
C THR A 10 8.48 32.64 4.40
N HIS A 11 7.40 33.13 5.02
CA HIS A 11 6.70 32.39 6.08
C HIS A 11 6.06 31.10 5.57
N TRP A 12 5.57 31.09 4.32
CA TRP A 12 4.99 29.89 3.70
C TRP A 12 6.04 28.80 3.46
N LEU A 13 7.25 29.18 3.03
CA LEU A 13 8.38 28.25 2.88
C LEU A 13 8.83 27.71 4.25
N TYR A 14 8.91 28.56 5.27
CA TYR A 14 9.22 28.10 6.63
C TYR A 14 8.13 27.17 7.18
N TYR A 15 6.84 27.46 6.95
CA TYR A 15 5.74 26.59 7.37
C TYR A 15 5.78 25.24 6.67
N PHE A 16 6.10 25.21 5.38
CA PHE A 16 6.27 23.98 4.61
C PHE A 16 7.46 23.15 5.11
N LEU A 17 8.58 23.80 5.42
CA LEU A 17 9.76 23.13 6.00
C LEU A 17 9.49 22.60 7.42
N LEU A 18 8.72 23.34 8.23
CA LEU A 18 8.32 22.93 9.59
C LEU A 18 7.36 21.73 9.55
N LEU A 19 6.37 21.74 8.64
CA LEU A 19 5.45 20.62 8.42
C LEU A 19 6.18 19.38 7.88
N PHE A 20 7.12 19.54 6.96
CA PHE A 20 7.94 18.44 6.45
C PHE A 20 8.84 17.83 7.53
N SER A 21 9.42 18.68 8.38
CA SER A 21 10.19 18.25 9.57
C SER A 21 9.33 17.46 10.56
N LEU A 22 8.12 17.93 10.86
CA LEU A 22 7.17 17.22 11.73
C LEU A 22 6.75 15.86 11.16
N PHE A 23 6.58 15.75 9.84
CA PHE A 23 6.20 14.49 9.19
C PHE A 23 7.36 13.48 9.11
N ALA A 24 8.60 13.97 8.98
CA ALA A 24 9.78 13.11 8.96
C ALA A 24 10.02 12.39 10.31
N LEU A 25 9.54 12.95 11.43
CA LEU A 25 9.71 12.39 12.77
C LEU A 25 8.78 11.20 13.08
N SER A 26 7.71 10.96 12.30
CA SER A 26 6.83 9.80 12.53
C SER A 26 7.38 8.47 11.97
N ALA A 27 8.48 8.50 11.23
CA ALA A 27 9.08 7.30 10.61
C ALA A 27 9.94 6.46 11.58
N CYS A 28 10.27 6.98 12.76
CA CYS A 28 11.12 6.33 13.76
C CYS A 28 10.31 5.70 14.90
N SER A 29 9.23 4.97 14.59
CA SER A 29 8.52 4.22 15.63
C SER A 29 9.25 2.89 15.93
N PRO A 30 9.52 2.57 17.22
CA PRO A 30 10.11 1.29 17.60
C PRO A 30 9.17 0.12 17.30
N VAL A 31 9.74 -0.95 16.73
CA VAL A 31 9.02 -2.21 16.46
C VAL A 31 9.37 -3.20 17.56
N TYR A 32 8.39 -3.60 18.35
CA TYR A 32 8.56 -4.57 19.44
C TYR A 32 8.10 -5.97 19.03
N LYS A 33 8.86 -6.98 19.44
CA LYS A 33 8.49 -8.40 19.38
C LYS A 33 8.30 -8.95 20.79
N VAL A 34 7.23 -9.69 21.00
CA VAL A 34 7.05 -10.44 22.26
C VAL A 34 7.88 -11.73 22.18
N SER A 35 8.75 -11.92 23.16
CA SER A 35 9.56 -13.11 23.37
C SER A 35 9.20 -13.74 24.72
N TYR A 36 9.47 -15.04 24.86
CA TYR A 36 9.13 -15.81 26.06
C TYR A 36 10.39 -16.47 26.61
N ASP A 37 10.64 -16.27 27.89
CA ASP A 37 11.67 -16.95 28.66
C ASP A 37 11.02 -18.05 29.52
N TYR A 38 11.55 -19.26 29.44
CA TYR A 38 10.95 -20.48 29.96
C TYR A 38 11.82 -21.03 31.10
N GLN A 39 11.32 -20.97 32.33
CA GLN A 39 12.01 -21.47 33.51
C GLN A 39 11.44 -22.85 33.91
N PRO A 40 12.24 -23.93 33.86
CA PRO A 40 11.74 -25.29 34.09
C PRO A 40 11.36 -25.51 35.56
N PRO A 41 10.42 -26.42 35.85
CA PRO A 41 10.10 -26.83 37.21
C PRO A 41 11.26 -27.64 37.82
N SER A 42 11.40 -27.57 39.14
CA SER A 42 12.38 -28.37 39.89
C SER A 42 11.95 -29.82 40.13
N SER A 43 10.67 -30.16 39.88
CA SER A 43 10.14 -31.51 40.13
C SER A 43 10.49 -32.50 38.99
N PRO A 44 10.92 -33.74 39.28
CA PRO A 44 11.15 -34.76 38.27
C PRO A 44 9.91 -35.07 37.41
N GLN A 45 8.73 -35.03 38.03
CA GLN A 45 7.43 -35.21 37.36
C GLN A 45 7.14 -34.05 36.39
N GLY A 46 7.45 -32.81 36.77
CA GLY A 46 7.31 -31.64 35.90
C GLY A 46 8.24 -31.69 34.69
N LEU A 47 9.48 -32.14 34.88
CA LEU A 47 10.42 -32.34 33.77
C LEU A 47 9.96 -33.41 32.77
N GLN A 48 9.34 -34.50 33.25
CA GLN A 48 8.73 -35.50 32.38
C GLN A 48 7.51 -34.94 31.64
N CYS A 49 6.68 -34.14 32.31
CA CYS A 49 5.54 -33.45 31.72
C CYS A 49 5.98 -32.52 30.57
N LEU A 50 7.06 -31.76 30.76
CA LEU A 50 7.61 -30.86 29.73
C LEU A 50 8.02 -31.60 28.45
N LYS A 51 8.57 -32.82 28.55
CA LYS A 51 8.88 -33.62 27.36
C LYS A 51 7.64 -33.88 26.50
N GLN A 52 6.48 -34.05 27.12
CA GLN A 52 5.23 -34.21 26.36
C GLN A 52 4.72 -32.91 25.77
N CYS A 53 4.95 -31.77 26.44
CA CYS A 53 4.68 -30.46 25.84
C CYS A 53 5.54 -30.24 24.58
N ASP A 54 6.82 -30.64 24.60
CA ASP A 54 7.71 -30.51 23.44
C ASP A 54 7.26 -31.39 22.28
N ILE A 55 6.87 -32.64 22.55
CA ILE A 55 6.33 -33.56 21.54
C ILE A 55 5.04 -32.98 20.94
N SER A 56 4.12 -32.51 21.79
CA SER A 56 2.86 -31.91 21.35
C SER A 56 3.08 -30.67 20.49
N ARG A 57 4.04 -29.81 20.87
CA ARG A 57 4.43 -28.63 20.09
C ARG A 57 4.96 -29.04 18.72
N GLN A 58 5.90 -29.99 18.66
CA GLN A 58 6.46 -30.45 17.38
C GLN A 58 5.38 -31.04 16.47
N GLN A 59 4.45 -31.82 17.03
CA GLN A 59 3.31 -32.34 16.28
C GLN A 59 2.41 -31.22 15.75
N CYS A 60 2.10 -30.22 16.58
CA CYS A 60 1.35 -29.04 16.17
C CYS A 60 2.06 -28.29 15.03
N ASP A 61 3.36 -28.02 15.17
CA ASP A 61 4.15 -27.32 14.17
C ASP A 61 4.17 -28.06 12.83
N ASN A 62 4.32 -29.39 12.86
CA ASN A 62 4.32 -30.22 11.65
C ASN A 62 2.95 -30.24 10.97
N THR A 63 1.87 -30.39 11.75
CA THR A 63 0.50 -30.31 11.24
C THR A 63 0.23 -28.94 10.62
N CYS A 64 0.62 -27.87 11.30
CA CYS A 64 0.47 -26.50 10.82
C CYS A 64 1.20 -26.28 9.49
N ARG A 65 2.48 -26.66 9.42
CA ARG A 65 3.27 -26.57 8.19
C ARG A 65 2.66 -27.35 7.04
N THR A 66 2.11 -28.53 7.32
CA THR A 66 1.49 -29.39 6.31
C THR A 66 0.17 -28.80 5.81
N ALA A 67 -0.67 -28.31 6.74
CA ALA A 67 -1.92 -27.63 6.43
C ALA A 67 -1.68 -26.37 5.58
N TYR A 68 -0.73 -25.52 5.99
CA TYR A 68 -0.36 -24.32 5.25
C TYR A 68 0.18 -24.65 3.85
N LYS A 69 1.07 -25.64 3.71
CA LYS A 69 1.56 -26.09 2.41
C LYS A 69 0.43 -26.57 1.49
N SER A 70 -0.49 -27.36 2.04
CA SER A 70 -1.68 -27.83 1.30
C SER A 70 -2.54 -26.65 0.84
N CYS A 71 -2.80 -25.69 1.73
CA CYS A 71 -3.53 -24.46 1.40
C CYS A 71 -2.81 -23.66 0.30
N SER A 72 -1.49 -23.51 0.40
CA SER A 72 -0.65 -22.81 -0.59
C SER A 72 -0.78 -23.41 -1.98
N ILE A 73 -0.80 -24.74 -2.10
CA ILE A 73 -0.97 -25.44 -3.39
C ILE A 73 -2.36 -25.17 -3.98
N THR A 74 -3.41 -25.22 -3.15
CA THR A 74 -4.77 -24.87 -3.61
C THR A 74 -4.87 -23.40 -4.03
N ALA A 75 -4.24 -22.49 -3.28
CA ALA A 75 -4.16 -21.07 -3.63
C ALA A 75 -3.43 -20.84 -4.96
N GLU A 76 -2.38 -21.61 -5.25
CA GLU A 76 -1.65 -21.55 -6.53
C GLU A 76 -2.52 -21.99 -7.70
N LYS A 77 -3.29 -23.07 -7.53
CA LYS A 77 -4.24 -23.54 -8.54
C LYS A 77 -5.31 -22.49 -8.82
N GLU A 78 -5.85 -21.89 -7.76
CA GLU A 78 -6.87 -20.85 -7.88
C GLU A 78 -6.33 -19.57 -8.54
N ALA A 79 -5.16 -19.09 -8.12
CA ALA A 79 -4.52 -17.94 -8.75
C ALA A 79 -4.31 -18.18 -10.25
N LYS A 80 -3.91 -19.41 -10.61
CA LYS A 80 -3.73 -19.82 -12.00
C LYS A 80 -5.05 -19.85 -12.77
N SER A 81 -6.14 -20.32 -12.17
CA SER A 81 -7.45 -20.37 -12.83
C SER A 81 -8.10 -19.00 -12.97
N LEU A 82 -7.85 -18.06 -12.05
CA LEU A 82 -8.40 -16.70 -12.10
C LEU A 82 -7.66 -15.79 -13.08
N MET A 83 -6.37 -16.06 -13.33
CA MET A 83 -5.51 -15.19 -14.12
C MET A 83 -6.05 -14.87 -15.54
N PRO A 84 -6.59 -15.84 -16.32
CA PRO A 84 -7.13 -15.55 -17.64
C PRO A 84 -8.25 -14.50 -17.62
N GLU A 85 -9.18 -14.61 -16.66
CA GLU A 85 -10.30 -13.68 -16.53
C GLU A 85 -9.83 -12.28 -16.12
N LEU A 86 -8.90 -12.20 -15.16
CA LEU A 86 -8.28 -10.93 -14.77
C LEU A 86 -7.57 -10.25 -15.95
N MET A 87 -6.86 -11.02 -16.77
CA MET A 87 -6.19 -10.52 -17.96
C MET A 87 -7.17 -10.03 -19.04
N VAL A 88 -8.30 -10.71 -19.23
CA VAL A 88 -9.36 -10.26 -20.14
C VAL A 88 -9.94 -8.92 -19.66
N SER A 89 -10.25 -8.81 -18.36
CA SER A 89 -10.75 -7.57 -17.77
C SER A 89 -9.75 -6.42 -17.92
N TYR A 90 -8.47 -6.68 -17.64
CA TYR A 90 -7.40 -5.73 -17.82
C TYR A 90 -7.26 -5.26 -19.27
N ASN A 91 -7.21 -6.19 -20.24
CA ASN A 91 -7.04 -5.83 -21.65
C ASN A 91 -8.19 -4.94 -22.12
N LYS A 92 -9.43 -5.26 -21.73
CA LYS A 92 -10.60 -4.43 -22.04
C LYS A 92 -10.45 -3.01 -21.46
N ALA A 93 -10.09 -2.90 -20.19
CA ALA A 93 -9.89 -1.61 -19.54
C ALA A 93 -8.74 -0.81 -20.20
N TYR A 94 -7.66 -1.50 -20.55
CA TYR A 94 -6.50 -0.90 -21.21
C TYR A 94 -6.83 -0.41 -22.62
N ASP A 95 -7.61 -1.16 -23.40
CA ASP A 95 -8.08 -0.74 -24.71
C ASP A 95 -8.98 0.50 -24.63
N THR A 96 -9.89 0.54 -23.65
CA THR A 96 -10.70 1.73 -23.37
C THR A 96 -9.82 2.93 -23.01
N TRP A 97 -8.86 2.75 -22.10
CA TRP A 97 -7.93 3.80 -21.72
C TRP A 97 -7.10 4.30 -22.91
N LEU A 98 -6.60 3.40 -23.77
CA LEU A 98 -5.86 3.77 -24.98
C LEU A 98 -6.72 4.59 -25.95
N PHE A 99 -7.99 4.23 -26.10
CA PHE A 99 -8.93 4.95 -26.95
C PHE A 99 -9.22 6.34 -26.39
N GLU A 100 -9.56 6.45 -25.11
CA GLU A 100 -9.81 7.74 -24.43
C GLU A 100 -8.58 8.64 -24.47
N ARG A 101 -7.39 8.09 -24.23
CA ARG A 101 -6.12 8.81 -24.34
C ARG A 101 -5.90 9.34 -25.75
N ARG A 102 -6.22 8.56 -26.79
CA ARG A 102 -6.10 9.02 -28.19
C ARG A 102 -7.05 10.19 -28.47
N LEU A 103 -8.30 10.09 -28.04
CA LEU A 103 -9.28 11.17 -28.20
C LEU A 103 -8.82 12.43 -27.49
N TYR A 104 -8.35 12.28 -26.25
CA TYR A 104 -7.79 13.39 -25.48
C TYR A 104 -6.64 14.08 -26.22
N LEU A 105 -5.68 13.31 -26.75
CA LEU A 105 -4.55 13.88 -27.48
C LEU A 105 -5.01 14.65 -28.74
N TRP A 106 -5.98 14.11 -29.47
CA TRP A 106 -6.56 14.79 -30.62
C TRP A 106 -7.26 16.11 -30.22
N ASP A 107 -8.04 16.09 -29.15
CA ASP A 107 -8.71 17.28 -28.62
C ASP A 107 -7.72 18.33 -28.12
N LEU A 108 -6.65 17.88 -27.46
CA LEU A 108 -5.57 18.72 -26.97
C LEU A 108 -4.83 19.42 -28.12
N ASP A 109 -4.49 18.69 -29.17
CA ASP A 109 -3.83 19.26 -30.35
C ASP A 109 -4.74 20.26 -31.07
N ARG A 110 -6.03 19.92 -31.23
CA ARG A 110 -7.04 20.84 -31.79
C ARG A 110 -7.18 22.11 -30.94
N TYR A 111 -7.25 21.98 -29.62
CA TYR A 111 -7.32 23.11 -28.70
C TYR A 111 -6.08 24.00 -28.83
N ARG A 112 -4.88 23.42 -28.86
CA ARG A 112 -3.61 24.14 -29.01
C ARG A 112 -3.51 24.85 -30.35
N PHE A 113 -3.89 24.18 -31.43
CA PHE A 113 -3.96 24.77 -32.77
C PHE A 113 -4.90 25.98 -32.80
N ASN A 114 -6.14 25.82 -32.30
CA ASN A 114 -7.10 26.91 -32.23
C ASN A 114 -6.58 28.07 -31.39
N ARG A 115 -5.91 27.79 -30.26
CA ARG A 115 -5.35 28.82 -29.38
C ARG A 115 -4.30 29.67 -30.10
N LEU A 116 -3.37 29.03 -30.80
CA LEU A 116 -2.34 29.73 -31.58
C LEU A 116 -2.97 30.58 -32.69
N HIS A 117 -3.76 29.96 -33.57
CA HIS A 117 -4.36 30.66 -34.71
C HIS A 117 -5.37 31.75 -34.34
N TYR A 118 -6.08 31.61 -33.23
CA TYR A 118 -7.00 32.62 -32.75
C TYR A 118 -6.24 33.80 -32.16
N THR A 119 -5.22 33.55 -31.34
CA THR A 119 -4.43 34.60 -30.69
C THR A 119 -3.66 35.42 -31.72
N ASP A 120 -3.04 34.77 -32.73
CA ASP A 120 -2.28 35.46 -33.77
C ASP A 120 -3.16 36.42 -34.58
N ARG A 121 -4.34 35.95 -35.03
CA ARG A 121 -5.31 36.80 -35.76
C ARG A 121 -5.85 37.93 -34.89
N CYS A 122 -6.22 37.64 -33.65
CA CYS A 122 -6.75 38.64 -32.73
C CYS A 122 -5.76 39.79 -32.44
N VAL A 123 -4.47 39.47 -32.32
CA VAL A 123 -3.42 40.50 -32.13
C VAL A 123 -3.20 41.31 -33.40
N GLN A 124 -3.30 40.70 -34.58
CA GLN A 124 -3.25 41.42 -35.86
C GLN A 124 -4.39 42.44 -36.00
N ASP A 125 -5.56 42.16 -35.43
CA ASP A 125 -6.71 43.08 -35.39
C ASP A 125 -6.55 44.24 -34.38
N GLY A 126 -5.35 44.44 -33.82
CA GLY A 126 -5.04 45.56 -32.91
C GLY A 126 -5.49 45.34 -31.46
N THR A 127 -5.92 44.12 -31.11
CA THR A 127 -6.36 43.80 -29.74
C THR A 127 -5.18 43.44 -28.83
N THR A 128 -5.28 43.74 -27.53
CA THR A 128 -4.25 43.37 -26.55
C THR A 128 -4.22 41.85 -26.32
N LYS A 129 -3.03 41.30 -26.07
CA LYS A 129 -2.82 39.86 -25.85
C LYS A 129 -3.69 39.28 -24.71
N SER A 130 -3.91 40.04 -23.64
CA SER A 130 -4.75 39.63 -22.51
C SER A 130 -6.23 39.53 -22.88
N SER A 131 -6.74 40.47 -23.69
CA SER A 131 -8.11 40.43 -24.19
C SER A 131 -8.31 39.26 -25.16
N CYS A 132 -7.33 38.99 -26.04
CA CYS A 132 -7.35 37.81 -26.91
C CYS A 132 -7.39 36.50 -26.12
N TYR A 133 -6.59 36.38 -25.06
CA TYR A 133 -6.61 35.21 -24.18
C TYR A 133 -8.00 35.02 -23.54
N SER A 134 -8.57 36.07 -22.94
CA SER A 134 -9.91 35.98 -22.33
C SER A 134 -11.01 35.62 -23.33
N SER A 135 -10.95 36.19 -24.54
CA SER A 135 -11.94 35.90 -25.59
C SER A 135 -11.82 34.47 -26.10
N PHE A 136 -10.59 33.93 -26.18
CA PHE A 136 -10.35 32.53 -26.52
C PHE A 136 -11.02 31.57 -25.52
N TYR A 137 -10.85 31.75 -24.21
CA TYR A 137 -11.52 30.90 -23.21
C TYR A 137 -13.04 31.04 -23.27
N GLY A 138 -13.56 32.25 -23.52
CA GLY A 138 -14.99 32.46 -23.70
C GLY A 138 -15.57 31.71 -24.92
N ARG A 139 -14.75 31.48 -25.95
CA ARG A 139 -15.17 30.82 -27.20
C ARG A 139 -14.91 29.32 -27.25
N TYR A 140 -13.73 28.88 -26.80
CA TYR A 140 -13.25 27.50 -26.94
C TYR A 140 -13.20 26.76 -25.60
N GLY A 141 -13.51 27.43 -24.49
CA GLY A 141 -13.46 26.86 -23.16
C GLY A 141 -12.05 26.65 -22.65
N HIS A 142 -11.93 25.75 -21.67
CA HIS A 142 -10.65 25.38 -21.07
C HIS A 142 -9.96 24.26 -21.86
N GLU A 143 -8.67 24.09 -21.58
CA GLU A 143 -7.89 22.98 -22.12
C GLU A 143 -8.55 21.65 -21.71
N PRO A 144 -8.69 20.68 -22.63
CA PRO A 144 -9.23 19.37 -22.31
C PRO A 144 -8.49 18.75 -21.12
N TYR A 145 -9.22 18.01 -20.29
CA TYR A 145 -8.65 17.29 -19.14
C TYR A 145 -8.77 15.79 -19.34
N PHE A 146 -7.71 15.06 -19.02
CA PHE A 146 -7.67 13.60 -19.06
C PHE A 146 -7.31 13.06 -17.69
N HIS A 147 -8.09 12.08 -17.24
CA HIS A 147 -7.78 11.37 -16.02
C HIS A 147 -6.75 10.28 -16.32
N ASP A 148 -5.49 10.53 -15.97
CA ASP A 148 -4.36 9.66 -16.33
C ASP A 148 -4.20 8.44 -15.39
N PHE A 149 -5.30 7.74 -15.11
CA PHE A 149 -5.23 6.49 -14.37
C PHE A 149 -5.12 5.31 -15.34
N GLU A 150 -3.88 4.95 -15.67
CA GLU A 150 -3.60 3.76 -16.45
C GLU A 150 -4.04 2.49 -15.68
N PRO A 151 -4.83 1.60 -16.31
CA PRO A 151 -5.21 0.33 -15.70
C PRO A 151 -3.97 -0.47 -15.28
N ARG A 152 -3.98 -1.01 -14.06
CA ARG A 152 -2.85 -1.80 -13.56
C ARG A 152 -2.95 -3.23 -14.05
N LYS A 153 -1.88 -3.72 -14.69
CA LYS A 153 -1.79 -5.11 -15.12
C LYS A 153 -1.85 -6.08 -13.94
N PRO A 154 -2.71 -7.11 -13.98
CA PRO A 154 -2.73 -8.17 -12.98
C PRO A 154 -1.36 -8.86 -12.89
N SER A 155 -0.93 -9.19 -11.67
CA SER A 155 0.31 -9.91 -11.41
C SER A 155 -0.02 -11.21 -10.70
N TYR A 156 0.46 -12.33 -11.25
CA TYR A 156 0.29 -13.65 -10.64
C TYR A 156 0.81 -13.70 -9.20
N ALA A 157 2.00 -13.14 -8.97
CA ALA A 157 2.60 -13.11 -7.63
C ALA A 157 1.73 -12.34 -6.64
N LYS A 158 1.15 -11.20 -7.06
CA LYS A 158 0.27 -10.41 -6.21
C LYS A 158 -1.05 -11.13 -5.94
N THR A 159 -1.72 -11.63 -6.98
CA THR A 159 -2.96 -12.38 -6.85
C THR A 159 -2.79 -13.59 -5.93
N LEU A 160 -1.67 -14.31 -6.06
CA LEU A 160 -1.37 -15.45 -5.20
C LEU A 160 -1.17 -15.03 -3.74
N ALA A 161 -0.42 -13.95 -3.50
CA ALA A 161 -0.23 -13.42 -2.15
C ALA A 161 -1.57 -13.01 -1.51
N ASP A 162 -2.44 -12.34 -2.27
CA ASP A 162 -3.76 -11.92 -1.81
C ASP A 162 -4.67 -13.12 -1.47
N ILE A 163 -4.63 -14.19 -2.28
CA ILE A 163 -5.37 -15.42 -1.99
C ILE A 163 -4.82 -16.11 -0.74
N LYS A 164 -3.50 -16.26 -0.63
CA LYS A 164 -2.85 -16.86 0.54
C LYS A 164 -3.20 -16.09 1.82
N ALA A 165 -3.13 -14.76 1.81
CA ALA A 165 -3.46 -13.92 2.96
C ALA A 165 -4.93 -14.03 3.40
N LYS A 166 -5.85 -14.33 2.48
CA LYS A 166 -7.28 -14.46 2.78
C LYS A 166 -7.69 -15.87 3.19
N ARG A 167 -6.97 -16.89 2.74
CA ARG A 167 -7.41 -18.29 2.85
C ARG A 167 -6.48 -19.19 3.66
N CYS A 168 -5.20 -18.88 3.72
CA CYS A 168 -4.22 -19.67 4.44
C CYS A 168 -3.91 -19.02 5.78
N ASP A 169 -4.12 -19.78 6.84
CA ASP A 169 -3.72 -19.42 8.19
C ASP A 169 -2.31 -19.92 8.46
N ASP A 170 -1.43 -19.04 8.90
CA ASP A 170 -0.07 -19.34 9.32
C ASP A 170 0.11 -19.32 10.85
N ASP A 171 -0.91 -18.91 11.61
CA ASP A 171 -0.92 -18.95 13.08
C ASP A 171 -1.83 -20.07 13.61
N CYS A 172 -1.27 -21.27 13.68
CA CYS A 172 -1.95 -22.43 14.24
C CYS A 172 -2.03 -22.43 15.78
N GLY A 173 -1.56 -21.37 16.45
CA GLY A 173 -1.61 -21.26 17.92
C GLY A 173 -0.68 -22.22 18.67
N CYS A 174 0.25 -22.90 18.00
CA CYS A 174 1.14 -23.90 18.61
C CYS A 174 1.95 -23.34 19.78
N GLU A 175 2.47 -22.11 19.63
CA GLU A 175 3.21 -21.44 20.70
C GLU A 175 2.31 -21.14 21.92
N LYS A 176 1.05 -20.73 21.69
CA LYS A 176 0.09 -20.46 22.77
C LYS A 176 -0.22 -21.74 23.55
N SER A 177 -0.49 -22.83 22.83
CA SER A 177 -0.75 -24.14 23.42
C SER A 177 0.47 -24.65 24.21
N TYR A 178 1.67 -24.47 23.67
CA TYR A 178 2.90 -24.83 24.37
C TYR A 178 3.08 -24.05 25.67
N ARG A 179 2.88 -22.72 25.67
CA ARG A 179 2.98 -21.90 26.88
C ARG A 179 2.01 -22.36 27.98
N LEU A 180 0.77 -22.67 27.60
CA LEU A 180 -0.23 -23.18 28.54
C LEU A 180 0.22 -24.53 29.13
N CYS A 181 0.68 -25.46 28.29
CA CYS A 181 1.22 -26.75 28.73
C CYS A 181 2.41 -26.58 29.67
N TYR A 182 3.36 -25.71 29.30
CA TYR A 182 4.56 -25.42 30.08
C TYR A 182 4.22 -24.90 31.49
N SER A 183 3.29 -23.96 31.57
CA SER A 183 2.80 -23.44 32.85
C SER A 183 2.05 -24.49 33.67
N GLY A 184 1.27 -25.37 33.01
CA GLY A 184 0.54 -26.45 33.66
C GLY A 184 1.44 -27.53 34.26
N CYS A 185 2.62 -27.77 33.67
CA CYS A 185 3.64 -28.69 34.22
C CYS A 185 4.41 -28.10 35.43
N GLY A 186 4.07 -26.89 35.87
CA GLY A 186 4.74 -26.18 36.97
C GLY A 186 5.94 -25.33 36.51
N GLY A 187 6.17 -25.18 35.21
CA GLY A 187 7.15 -24.25 34.67
C GLY A 187 6.66 -22.80 34.75
N THR A 188 7.57 -21.83 34.73
CA THR A 188 7.23 -20.40 34.69
C THR A 188 7.56 -19.81 33.33
N VAL A 189 6.61 -19.08 32.73
CA VAL A 189 6.81 -18.39 31.44
C VAL A 189 6.86 -16.88 31.69
N LYS A 190 8.01 -16.26 31.42
CA LYS A 190 8.21 -14.82 31.51
C LYS A 190 8.08 -14.20 30.13
N THR A 191 7.22 -13.19 30.01
CA THR A 191 7.02 -12.46 28.76
C THR A 191 7.94 -11.25 28.71
N GLN A 192 8.77 -11.15 27.68
CA GLN A 192 9.65 -10.02 27.46
C GLN A 192 9.33 -9.35 26.12
N LYS A 193 9.07 -8.04 26.15
CA LYS A 193 8.95 -7.22 24.94
C LYS A 193 10.35 -6.74 24.55
N THR A 194 10.83 -7.19 23.40
CA THR A 194 12.15 -6.84 22.88
C THR A 194 11.96 -6.00 21.64
N CYS A 195 12.57 -4.81 21.61
CA CYS A 195 12.58 -4.00 20.40
C CYS A 195 13.50 -4.66 19.36
N ILE A 196 13.00 -4.80 18.13
CA ILE A 196 13.70 -5.45 17.02
C ILE A 196 14.06 -4.48 15.89
N LYS A 197 13.44 -3.30 15.82
CA LYS A 197 13.77 -2.24 14.85
C LYS A 197 13.49 -0.86 15.44
N ASN A 198 14.26 0.16 15.04
CA ASN A 198 14.11 1.57 15.44
C ASN A 198 14.09 1.74 16.97
N CYS A 199 15.04 1.15 17.66
CA CYS A 199 15.07 1.04 19.13
C CYS A 199 15.83 2.17 19.82
N ASP A 200 16.05 3.28 19.11
CA ASP A 200 16.84 4.44 19.53
C ASP A 200 15.94 5.56 20.06
#